data_AF-A8X9K9-F1
#
_entry.id   AF-A8X9K9-F1
#
_cell.length_a   1.000
_cell.length_b   1.000
_cell.length_c   1.000
_cell.angle_alpha   90.00
_cell.angle_beta   90.00
_cell.angle_gamma   90.00
#
_symmetry.space_group_name_H-M   'P 1'
#
loop_
_entity.id
_entity.type
_entity.pdbx_description
1 polymer ?
#
loop_
_entity_poly.entity_id
_entity_poly.type
_entity_poly.pdbx_seq_one_letter_code
_entity_poly.pdbx_strand_id
1 'polypeptide(L)'
;MLRNLCSVAVRLGSKRQQQLLSSTTSGGDDEGKRPKPKDVIDEDLLKAIDGVADNIHPQNGTEKKSLKNTLINRLVASEKASFDAASASASSEILDDQALIGLLADVAGDAKVERKIPPKSAQLRQEKRGLVLLRKEIFYQAVQSGFTTEEARVKSETIVNDAQQKLIEQRKALLNNLREKAEQEETEQTERSEKEQKLFAIALEFMEKIYKDDVINSDARKPVLVDNDAVKLFQQRPLGVWKKNENYEDFSLGFWKKWDQRAALIANGSFGPTNAFEEQIEWTSKGKQWEYPIDNEFKMGEEANVSFIDHVFLERHLPSLGIPKTGPIAHFMHLVCVGLSKNPYMTAAKKREHLKWFADYFNTEKQKLVHKLHEQEQIAAQNAL
;
A
#
# COMPACT_ATOMS: atom_id res chain seq x y z
N MET A 1 35.09 47.42 29.72
CA MET A 1 33.83 47.90 29.10
C MET A 1 33.91 47.66 27.59
N LEU A 2 33.94 46.39 27.14
CA LEU A 2 32.76 45.63 26.72
C LEU A 2 31.79 46.45 25.85
N ARG A 3 31.99 46.41 24.53
CA ARG A 3 30.98 46.71 23.52
C ARG A 3 30.80 45.46 22.65
N ASN A 4 29.70 44.74 22.95
CA ASN A 4 28.84 43.88 22.12
C ASN A 4 29.37 43.56 20.70
N LEU A 5 29.74 42.34 20.30
CA LEU A 5 28.99 41.06 20.22
C LEU A 5 27.61 41.15 19.55
N CYS A 6 27.49 40.41 18.45
CA CYS A 6 26.29 39.96 17.71
C CYS A 6 25.64 40.93 16.68
N SER A 7 25.90 40.69 15.39
CA SER A 7 24.86 40.27 14.42
C SER A 7 25.39 40.29 12.97
N VAL A 8 26.05 39.20 12.55
CA VAL A 8 26.14 38.86 11.13
C VAL A 8 25.05 37.84 10.87
N ALA A 9 23.83 38.33 10.63
CA ALA A 9 22.71 37.51 10.21
C ALA A 9 22.85 37.25 8.70
N VAL A 10 23.59 36.19 8.34
CA VAL A 10 23.53 35.63 6.98
C VAL A 10 22.19 34.93 6.83
N ARG A 11 21.41 35.43 5.87
CA ARG A 11 20.18 34.82 5.35
C ARG A 11 20.47 33.38 4.89
N LEU A 12 20.18 32.40 5.73
CA LEU A 12 20.00 31.00 5.33
C LEU A 12 18.49 30.71 5.36
N GLY A 13 17.82 31.19 4.31
CA GLY A 13 16.44 30.90 4.01
C GLY A 13 16.31 30.50 2.55
N SER A 14 17.10 29.50 2.13
CA SER A 14 16.83 28.78 0.88
C SER A 14 16.23 27.44 1.26
N LYS A 15 15.03 27.17 0.74
CA LYS A 15 14.34 25.88 0.84
C LYS A 15 15.29 24.78 0.36
N ARG A 16 15.87 24.02 1.29
CA ARG A 16 16.42 22.70 0.99
C ARG A 16 15.23 21.84 0.56
N GLN A 17 15.11 21.57 -0.74
CA GLN A 17 14.36 20.41 -1.19
C GLN A 17 15.01 19.21 -0.52
N GLN A 18 14.28 18.52 0.35
CA GLN A 18 14.62 17.16 0.72
C GLN A 18 14.57 16.36 -0.58
N GLN A 19 15.73 16.04 -1.15
CA GLN A 19 15.80 14.96 -2.10
C GLN A 19 15.38 13.72 -1.31
N LEU A 20 14.15 13.27 -1.56
CA LEU A 20 13.74 11.93 -1.17
C LEU A 20 14.80 10.99 -1.71
N LEU A 21 15.41 10.21 -0.82
CA LEU A 21 16.05 8.96 -1.19
C LEU A 21 14.97 8.11 -1.85
N SER A 22 14.86 8.21 -3.18
CA SER A 22 14.12 7.23 -3.96
C SER A 22 14.88 5.92 -3.79
N SER A 23 14.31 5.02 -3.00
CA SER A 23 14.63 3.61 -3.09
C SER A 23 14.28 3.15 -4.50
N THR A 24 15.26 3.18 -5.39
CA THR A 24 15.20 2.44 -6.64
C THR A 24 15.27 0.97 -6.31
N THR A 25 14.14 0.36 -5.93
CA THR A 25 13.95 -1.09 -6.00
C THR A 25 13.62 -1.46 -7.45
N SER A 26 14.60 -1.25 -8.32
CA SER A 26 14.70 -1.96 -9.59
C SER A 26 15.45 -3.25 -9.28
N GLY A 27 14.73 -4.37 -9.23
CA GLY A 27 15.31 -5.69 -9.07
C GLY A 27 16.32 -5.97 -10.18
N GLY A 28 17.58 -6.14 -9.77
CA GLY A 28 18.68 -6.62 -10.58
C GLY A 28 19.81 -6.96 -9.62
N ASP A 29 20.23 -8.23 -9.64
CA ASP A 29 21.36 -8.74 -8.88
C ASP A 29 22.64 -7.97 -9.25
N ASP A 30 22.98 -6.94 -8.47
CA ASP A 30 24.31 -6.35 -8.46
C ASP A 30 24.77 -6.27 -7.00
N GLU A 31 25.81 -7.03 -6.68
CA GLU A 31 26.39 -7.06 -5.36
C GLU A 31 26.85 -5.66 -4.92
N GLY A 32 26.16 -5.07 -3.95
CA GLY A 32 26.77 -4.45 -2.78
C GLY A 32 27.86 -3.38 -2.99
N LYS A 33 27.87 -2.60 -4.08
CA LYS A 33 28.74 -1.42 -4.15
C LYS A 33 28.12 -0.29 -3.33
N ARG A 34 28.64 -0.09 -2.11
CA ARG A 34 28.33 1.10 -1.31
C ARG A 34 28.59 2.37 -2.16
N PRO A 35 27.67 3.36 -2.16
CA PRO A 35 27.89 4.62 -2.86
C PRO A 35 29.21 5.24 -2.41
N LYS A 36 30.00 5.80 -3.33
CA LYS A 36 31.27 6.42 -2.94
C LYS A 36 30.97 7.69 -2.13
N PRO A 37 31.81 8.06 -1.15
CA PRO A 37 31.58 9.24 -0.31
C PRO A 37 31.40 10.57 -1.07
N LYS A 38 31.86 10.64 -2.32
CA LYS A 38 31.72 11.81 -3.20
C LYS A 38 30.35 11.89 -3.87
N ASP A 39 29.65 10.76 -4.00
CA ASP A 39 28.34 10.67 -4.67
C ASP A 39 27.19 11.07 -3.70
N VAL A 40 27.50 11.19 -2.41
CA VAL A 40 26.54 11.54 -1.34
C VAL A 40 26.50 13.04 -1.06
N ILE A 41 27.56 13.78 -1.44
CA ILE A 41 27.73 15.20 -1.11
C ILE A 41 27.41 16.06 -2.35
N ASP A 42 26.64 17.13 -2.16
CA ASP A 42 26.33 18.11 -3.20
C ASP A 42 27.59 18.72 -3.85
N GLU A 43 27.54 18.95 -5.16
CA GLU A 43 28.63 19.55 -5.97
C GLU A 43 29.12 20.91 -5.43
N ASP A 44 28.23 21.70 -4.83
CA ASP A 44 28.58 22.99 -4.23
C ASP A 44 29.36 22.85 -2.92
N LEU A 45 29.09 21.80 -2.13
CA LEU A 45 29.86 21.48 -0.93
C LEU A 45 31.24 20.92 -1.29
N LEU A 46 31.34 20.13 -2.35
CA LEU A 46 32.63 19.65 -2.87
C LEU A 46 33.53 20.80 -3.31
N LYS A 47 32.97 21.81 -4.00
CA LYS A 47 33.71 23.04 -4.36
C LYS A 47 34.16 23.83 -3.14
N ALA A 48 33.35 23.92 -2.09
CA ALA A 48 33.72 24.59 -0.84
C ALA A 48 34.85 23.86 -0.11
N ILE A 49 34.81 22.52 -0.05
CA ILE A 49 35.87 21.69 0.54
C ILE A 49 37.18 21.85 -0.25
N ASP A 50 37.10 21.91 -1.58
CA ASP A 50 38.25 22.21 -2.43
C ASP A 50 38.82 23.59 -2.10
N GLY A 51 37.98 24.64 -2.03
CA GLY A 51 38.43 25.97 -1.61
C GLY A 51 39.11 25.98 -0.23
N VAL A 52 38.63 25.21 0.74
CA VAL A 52 39.26 25.10 2.07
C VAL A 52 40.60 24.36 2.00
N ALA A 53 40.68 23.27 1.25
CA ALA A 53 41.91 22.51 1.08
C ALA A 53 42.99 23.32 0.34
N ASP A 54 42.60 24.13 -0.64
CA ASP A 54 43.45 25.06 -1.40
C ASP A 54 44.04 26.16 -0.50
N ASN A 55 43.25 26.67 0.45
CA ASN A 55 43.67 27.72 1.38
C ASN A 55 44.63 27.21 2.47
N ILE A 56 44.48 25.95 2.92
CA ILE A 56 45.30 25.38 4.01
C ILE A 56 46.63 24.82 3.49
N HIS A 57 46.63 24.14 2.33
CA HIS A 57 47.83 23.58 1.71
C HIS A 57 48.00 24.09 0.26
N PRO A 58 48.56 25.30 0.07
CA PRO A 58 48.71 25.90 -1.26
C PRO A 58 49.78 25.23 -2.14
N GLN A 59 50.78 24.56 -1.55
CA GLN A 59 51.94 24.01 -2.28
C GLN A 59 52.05 22.46 -2.22
N ASN A 60 51.48 21.81 -1.19
CA ASN A 60 51.60 20.36 -0.98
C ASN A 60 50.36 19.60 -1.49
N GLY A 61 50.43 19.10 -2.73
CA GLY A 61 49.30 18.40 -3.37
C GLY A 61 48.86 17.09 -2.70
N THR A 62 49.75 16.43 -1.96
CA THR A 62 49.44 15.18 -1.22
C THR A 62 48.63 15.46 0.04
N GLU A 63 49.03 16.46 0.82
CA GLU A 63 48.35 16.91 2.04
C GLU A 63 46.96 17.48 1.72
N LYS A 64 46.86 18.23 0.62
CA LYS A 64 45.59 18.74 0.07
C LYS A 64 44.59 17.62 -0.25
N LYS A 65 45.03 16.55 -0.92
CA LYS A 65 44.18 15.38 -1.21
C LYS A 65 43.80 14.61 0.06
N SER A 66 44.72 14.52 1.02
CA SER A 66 44.46 13.89 2.33
C SER A 66 43.39 14.66 3.11
N LEU A 67 43.54 15.98 3.26
CA LEU A 67 42.56 16.85 3.93
C LEU A 67 41.19 16.82 3.24
N LYS A 68 41.16 16.84 1.90
CA LYS A 68 39.90 16.71 1.16
C LYS A 68 39.16 15.43 1.53
N ASN A 69 39.86 14.29 1.53
CA ASN A 69 39.25 13.00 1.84
C ASN A 69 38.82 12.90 3.31
N THR A 70 39.57 13.48 4.25
CA THR A 70 39.18 13.47 5.67
C THR A 70 37.95 14.34 5.93
N LEU A 71 37.85 15.51 5.29
CA LEU A 71 36.70 16.40 5.38
C LEU A 71 35.45 15.77 4.79
N ILE A 72 35.56 15.15 3.61
CA ILE A 72 34.48 14.39 2.97
C ILE A 72 33.97 13.29 3.89
N ASN A 73 34.87 12.48 4.47
CA ASN A 73 34.47 11.36 5.34
C ASN A 73 33.79 11.85 6.63
N ARG A 74 34.24 12.97 7.21
CA ARG A 74 33.61 13.57 8.40
C ARG A 74 32.21 14.12 8.10
N LEU A 75 32.04 14.77 6.95
CA LEU A 75 30.77 15.34 6.54
C LEU A 75 29.72 14.25 6.30
N VAL A 76 30.09 13.20 5.54
CA VAL A 76 29.25 12.01 5.35
C VAL A 76 28.89 11.35 6.68
N ALA A 77 29.81 11.25 7.63
CA ALA A 77 29.52 10.68 8.95
C ALA A 77 28.52 11.55 9.74
N SER A 78 28.63 12.87 9.66
CA SER A 78 27.68 13.78 10.33
C SER A 78 26.29 13.78 9.69
N GLU A 79 26.22 13.71 8.36
CA GLU A 79 24.95 13.62 7.63
C GLU A 79 24.29 12.27 7.89
N LYS A 80 25.05 11.17 7.89
CA LYS A 80 24.56 9.86 8.27
C LYS A 80 24.04 9.86 9.71
N ALA A 81 24.78 10.43 10.66
CA ALA A 81 24.32 10.52 12.04
C ALA A 81 23.05 11.38 12.19
N SER A 82 22.94 12.49 11.44
CA SER A 82 21.75 13.33 11.42
C SER A 82 20.56 12.62 10.78
N PHE A 83 20.79 11.84 9.72
CA PHE A 83 19.77 11.05 9.04
C PHE A 83 19.28 9.90 9.92
N ASP A 84 20.20 9.17 10.55
CA ASP A 84 19.89 8.08 11.47
C ASP A 84 19.13 8.60 12.70
N ALA A 85 19.50 9.77 13.24
CA ALA A 85 18.79 10.41 14.35
C ALA A 85 17.36 10.88 13.96
N ALA A 86 17.19 11.48 12.77
CA ALA A 86 15.88 11.90 12.27
C ALA A 86 14.98 10.70 11.91
N SER A 87 15.57 9.66 11.32
CA SER A 87 14.85 8.42 10.99
C SER A 87 14.48 7.65 12.26
N ALA A 88 15.36 7.61 13.27
CA ALA A 88 15.08 7.00 14.56
C ALA A 88 13.95 7.73 15.29
N SER A 89 13.92 9.07 15.30
CA SER A 89 12.84 9.86 15.91
C SER A 89 11.50 9.66 15.21
N ALA A 90 11.47 9.68 13.87
CA ALA A 90 10.23 9.44 13.12
C ALA A 90 9.74 7.99 13.29
N SER A 91 10.66 7.01 13.33
CA SER A 91 10.29 5.61 13.52
C SER A 91 9.86 5.31 14.95
N SER A 92 10.47 5.95 15.95
CA SER A 92 10.05 5.80 17.35
C SER A 92 8.71 6.48 17.63
N GLU A 93 8.46 7.68 17.08
CA GLU A 93 7.17 8.36 17.24
C GLU A 93 6.02 7.62 16.55
N ILE A 94 6.25 7.03 15.37
CA ILE A 94 5.25 6.21 14.67
C ILE A 94 5.02 4.87 15.38
N LEU A 95 6.04 4.27 15.99
CA LEU A 95 5.92 2.99 16.71
C LEU A 95 5.39 3.15 18.14
N ASP A 96 5.54 4.33 18.76
CA ASP A 96 5.01 4.66 20.08
C ASP A 96 3.57 5.20 20.03
N ASP A 97 3.01 5.41 18.83
CA ASP A 97 1.60 5.75 18.65
C ASP A 97 0.73 4.58 19.14
N GLN A 98 0.13 4.75 20.31
CA GLN A 98 -0.78 3.78 20.94
C GLN A 98 -1.91 3.35 19.98
N ALA A 99 -2.30 4.22 19.05
CA ALA A 99 -3.26 3.95 17.98
C ALA A 99 -2.69 3.03 16.88
N LEU A 100 -1.42 3.19 16.50
CA LEU A 100 -0.75 2.32 15.54
C LEU A 100 -0.44 0.94 16.17
N ILE A 101 -0.04 0.91 17.45
CA ILE A 101 0.12 -0.34 18.21
C ILE A 101 -1.22 -1.09 18.29
N GLY A 102 -2.33 -0.38 18.51
CA GLY A 102 -3.68 -0.94 18.47
C GLY A 102 -4.04 -1.51 17.10
N LEU A 103 -3.77 -0.76 16.02
CA LEU A 103 -4.01 -1.21 14.65
C LEU A 103 -3.12 -2.40 14.24
N LEU A 104 -1.85 -2.43 14.67
CA LEU A 104 -0.95 -3.56 14.41
C LEU A 104 -1.33 -4.78 15.25
N ALA A 105 -1.87 -4.60 16.45
CA ALA A 105 -2.42 -5.69 17.26
C ALA A 105 -3.71 -6.26 16.64
N ASP A 106 -4.58 -5.41 16.08
CA ASP A 106 -5.77 -5.84 15.34
C ASP A 106 -5.39 -6.53 14.02
N VAL A 107 -4.44 -5.98 13.26
CA VAL A 107 -3.92 -6.61 12.03
C VAL A 107 -3.17 -7.90 12.33
N ALA A 108 -2.46 -8.02 13.45
CA ALA A 108 -1.88 -9.29 13.91
C ALA A 108 -2.95 -10.26 14.45
N GLY A 109 -4.10 -9.74 14.91
CA GLY A 109 -5.30 -10.49 15.24
C GLY A 109 -5.95 -11.10 14.00
N ASP A 110 -6.06 -10.32 12.93
CA ASP A 110 -6.63 -10.70 11.63
C ASP A 110 -5.66 -11.52 10.76
N ALA A 111 -4.34 -11.31 10.91
CA ALA A 111 -3.28 -12.09 10.29
C ALA A 111 -2.89 -13.35 11.08
N LYS A 112 -3.73 -13.78 12.04
CA LYS A 112 -3.80 -15.20 12.35
C LYS A 112 -4.28 -15.86 11.07
N VAL A 113 -3.32 -16.44 10.31
CA VAL A 113 -3.56 -17.67 9.56
C VAL A 113 -4.56 -18.43 10.39
N GLU A 114 -5.81 -18.55 9.91
CA GLU A 114 -6.83 -19.31 10.60
C GLU A 114 -6.14 -20.62 10.93
N ARG A 115 -5.83 -20.84 12.22
CA ARG A 115 -5.33 -22.13 12.66
C ARG A 115 -6.57 -22.98 12.50
N LYS A 116 -6.78 -23.51 11.28
CA LYS A 116 -7.96 -24.27 10.90
C LYS A 116 -8.15 -25.24 12.04
N ILE A 117 -9.22 -25.02 12.78
CA ILE A 117 -9.54 -25.79 13.98
C ILE A 117 -9.43 -27.24 13.50
N PRO A 118 -8.44 -28.02 14.00
CA PRO A 118 -8.15 -29.31 13.40
C PRO A 118 -9.44 -30.12 13.39
N PRO A 119 -9.71 -30.90 12.33
CA PRO A 119 -11.00 -31.58 12.20
C PRO A 119 -11.30 -32.34 13.49
N LYS A 120 -12.58 -32.41 13.89
CA LYS A 120 -13.00 -32.97 15.19
C LYS A 120 -12.34 -34.33 15.49
N SER A 121 -12.07 -35.15 14.47
CA SER A 121 -11.34 -36.41 14.56
C SER A 121 -9.85 -36.27 14.94
N ALA A 122 -9.15 -35.24 14.45
CA ALA A 122 -7.76 -34.95 14.80
C ALA A 122 -7.63 -34.42 16.24
N GLN A 123 -8.57 -33.58 16.69
CA GLN A 123 -8.64 -33.15 18.10
C GLN A 123 -8.87 -34.33 19.04
N LEU A 124 -9.84 -35.19 18.71
CA LEU A 124 -10.13 -36.40 19.50
C LEU A 124 -8.91 -37.34 19.60
N ARG A 125 -8.11 -37.44 18.54
CA ARG A 125 -6.86 -38.22 18.55
C ARG A 125 -5.79 -37.57 19.43
N GLN A 126 -5.65 -36.25 19.39
CA GLN A 126 -4.72 -35.51 20.24
C GLN A 126 -5.12 -35.60 21.71
N GLU A 127 -6.40 -35.40 22.04
CA GLU A 127 -6.94 -35.55 23.40
C GLU A 127 -6.73 -36.98 23.93
N LYS A 128 -7.00 -38.02 23.12
CA LYS A 128 -6.72 -39.42 23.50
C LYS A 128 -5.24 -39.69 23.76
N ARG A 129 -4.34 -39.15 22.92
CA ARG A 129 -2.88 -39.28 23.14
C ARG A 129 -2.45 -38.56 24.42
N GLY A 130 -2.95 -37.35 24.65
CA GLY A 130 -2.69 -36.59 25.87
C GLY A 130 -3.17 -37.31 27.13
N LEU A 131 -4.37 -37.90 27.08
CA LEU A 131 -4.94 -38.67 28.20
C LEU A 131 -4.09 -39.89 28.54
N VAL A 132 -3.57 -40.59 27.51
CA VAL A 132 -2.67 -41.75 27.71
C VAL A 132 -1.35 -41.32 28.34
N LEU A 133 -0.77 -40.19 27.91
CA LEU A 133 0.45 -39.64 28.51
C LEU A 133 0.22 -39.25 29.97
N LEU A 134 -0.91 -38.60 30.26
CA LEU A 134 -1.27 -38.18 31.62
C LEU A 134 -1.50 -39.39 32.54
N ARG A 135 -2.18 -40.46 32.06
CA ARG A 135 -2.30 -41.72 32.80
C ARG A 135 -0.93 -42.33 33.11
N LYS A 136 -0.03 -42.31 32.12
CA LYS A 136 1.35 -42.81 32.28
C LYS A 136 2.10 -42.00 33.34
N GLU A 137 2.01 -40.67 33.32
CA GLU A 137 2.66 -39.80 34.31
C GLU A 137 2.12 -40.01 35.72
N ILE A 138 0.79 -40.05 35.90
CA ILE A 138 0.17 -40.32 37.20
C ILE A 138 0.54 -41.71 37.71
N PHE A 139 0.61 -42.71 36.82
CA PHE A 139 1.08 -44.04 37.17
C PHE A 139 2.52 -44.00 37.71
N TYR A 140 3.44 -43.31 37.03
CA TYR A 140 4.82 -43.18 37.51
C TYR A 140 4.91 -42.45 38.85
N GLN A 141 4.15 -41.38 39.03
CA GLN A 141 4.09 -40.66 40.30
C GLN A 141 3.54 -41.56 41.43
N ALA A 142 2.51 -42.36 41.14
CA ALA A 142 1.94 -43.30 42.10
C ALA A 142 2.96 -44.37 42.51
N VAL A 143 3.71 -44.93 41.57
CA VAL A 143 4.79 -45.88 41.86
C VAL A 143 5.92 -45.23 42.67
N GLN A 144 6.29 -43.98 42.35
CA GLN A 144 7.28 -43.22 43.13
C GLN A 144 6.81 -42.94 44.56
N SER A 145 5.50 -42.75 44.77
CA SER A 145 4.91 -42.59 46.11
C SER A 145 4.74 -43.91 46.89
N GLY A 146 5.20 -45.04 46.34
CA GLY A 146 5.24 -46.33 47.02
C GLY A 146 4.02 -47.22 46.83
N PHE A 147 3.12 -46.92 45.88
CA PHE A 147 2.01 -47.82 45.55
C PHE A 147 2.48 -49.05 44.77
N THR A 148 1.81 -50.18 45.00
CA THR A 148 2.03 -51.39 44.19
C THR A 148 1.65 -51.14 42.74
N THR A 149 2.22 -51.88 41.81
CA THR A 149 2.01 -51.66 40.37
C THR A 149 0.55 -51.81 39.95
N GLU A 150 -0.22 -52.69 40.59
CA GLU A 150 -1.65 -52.87 40.30
C GLU A 150 -2.50 -51.73 40.90
N GLU A 151 -2.20 -51.30 42.12
CA GLU A 151 -2.89 -50.17 42.75
C GLU A 151 -2.60 -48.84 42.03
N ALA A 152 -1.36 -48.62 41.60
CA ALA A 152 -0.95 -47.45 40.83
C ALA A 152 -1.71 -47.37 39.50
N ARG A 153 -1.96 -48.53 38.86
CA ARG A 153 -2.73 -48.61 37.61
C ARG A 153 -4.18 -48.19 37.82
N VAL A 154 -4.87 -48.78 38.79
CA VAL A 154 -6.27 -48.45 39.10
C VAL A 154 -6.41 -46.98 39.47
N LYS A 155 -5.51 -46.45 40.31
CA LYS A 155 -5.52 -45.02 40.71
C LYS A 155 -5.27 -44.09 39.53
N SER A 156 -4.35 -44.43 38.64
CA SER A 156 -4.11 -43.62 37.43
C SER A 156 -5.32 -43.59 36.50
N GLU A 157 -6.11 -44.66 36.44
CA GLU A 157 -7.32 -44.68 35.60
C GLU A 157 -8.46 -43.88 36.23
N THR A 158 -8.69 -44.03 37.54
CA THR A 158 -9.77 -43.32 38.25
C THR A 158 -9.55 -41.81 38.28
N ILE A 159 -8.36 -41.36 38.68
CA ILE A 159 -8.04 -39.92 38.79
C ILE A 159 -8.19 -39.22 37.44
N VAL A 160 -7.75 -39.87 36.36
CA VAL A 160 -7.83 -39.28 35.02
C VAL A 160 -9.26 -39.22 34.50
N ASN A 161 -10.08 -40.23 34.82
CA ASN A 161 -11.49 -40.23 34.45
C ASN A 161 -12.27 -39.14 35.22
N ASP A 162 -12.01 -38.98 36.51
CA ASP A 162 -12.64 -37.93 37.34
C ASP A 162 -12.23 -36.53 36.86
N ALA A 163 -10.95 -36.34 36.52
CA ALA A 163 -10.46 -35.09 35.95
C ALA A 163 -11.12 -34.77 34.60
N GLN A 164 -11.33 -35.79 33.76
CA GLN A 164 -12.04 -35.64 32.49
C GLN A 164 -13.50 -35.24 32.69
N GLN A 165 -14.21 -35.84 33.65
CA GLN A 165 -15.60 -35.51 33.95
C GLN A 165 -15.74 -34.06 34.44
N LYS A 166 -14.91 -33.63 35.38
CA LYS A 166 -14.91 -32.24 35.87
C LYS A 166 -14.65 -31.22 34.75
N LEU A 167 -13.76 -31.53 33.82
CA LEU A 167 -13.46 -30.65 32.68
C LEU A 167 -14.66 -30.55 31.73
N ILE A 168 -15.37 -31.66 31.48
CA ILE A 168 -16.60 -31.67 30.68
C ILE A 168 -17.69 -30.83 31.35
N GLU A 169 -17.85 -30.93 32.67
CA GLU A 169 -18.81 -30.13 33.44
C GLU A 169 -18.49 -28.64 33.39
N GLN A 170 -17.21 -28.27 33.58
CA GLN A 170 -16.76 -26.88 33.44
C GLN A 170 -17.01 -26.32 32.03
N ARG A 171 -16.73 -27.10 30.97
CA ARG A 171 -17.03 -26.70 29.59
C ARG A 171 -18.52 -26.50 29.36
N LYS A 172 -19.36 -27.40 29.89
CA LYS A 172 -20.83 -27.26 29.80
C LYS A 172 -21.33 -26.02 30.53
N ALA A 173 -20.83 -25.74 31.73
CA ALA A 173 -21.19 -24.55 32.49
C ALA A 173 -20.81 -23.26 31.75
N LEU A 174 -19.61 -23.21 31.16
CA LEU A 174 -19.18 -22.07 30.34
C LEU A 174 -20.07 -21.87 29.11
N LEU A 175 -20.44 -22.95 28.41
CA LEU A 175 -21.34 -22.87 27.26
C LEU A 175 -22.74 -22.38 27.64
N ASN A 176 -23.27 -22.82 28.78
CA ASN A 176 -24.56 -22.33 29.27
C ASN A 176 -24.50 -20.83 29.61
N ASN A 177 -23.46 -20.38 30.31
CA ASN A 177 -23.26 -18.95 30.61
C ASN A 177 -23.13 -18.10 29.33
N LEU A 178 -22.47 -18.61 28.29
CA LEU A 178 -22.36 -17.92 27.01
C LEU A 178 -23.70 -17.86 26.28
N ARG A 179 -24.48 -18.94 26.36
CA ARG A 179 -25.83 -18.99 25.78
C ARG A 179 -26.79 -18.01 26.47
N GLU A 180 -26.76 -17.96 27.80
CA GLU A 180 -27.57 -17.00 28.57
C GLU A 180 -27.22 -15.55 28.23
N LYS A 181 -25.93 -15.23 28.03
CA LYS A 181 -25.49 -13.90 27.58
C LYS A 181 -25.97 -13.57 26.16
N ALA A 182 -25.90 -14.54 25.24
CA ALA A 182 -26.39 -14.35 23.87
C ALA A 182 -27.91 -14.13 23.85
N GLU A 183 -28.67 -14.89 24.62
CA GLU A 183 -30.12 -14.71 24.77
C GLU A 183 -30.45 -13.33 25.40
N GLN A 184 -29.65 -12.86 26.36
CA GLN A 184 -29.78 -11.50 26.92
C GLN A 184 -29.49 -10.41 25.87
N GLU A 185 -28.43 -10.55 25.08
CA GLU A 185 -28.09 -9.60 24.01
C GLU A 185 -29.19 -9.52 22.94
N GLU A 186 -29.81 -10.65 22.57
CA GLU A 186 -30.95 -10.68 21.64
C GLU A 186 -32.20 -9.99 22.23
N THR A 187 -32.49 -10.21 23.52
CA THR A 187 -33.60 -9.49 24.19
C THR A 187 -33.33 -7.99 24.29
N GLU A 188 -32.10 -7.56 24.57
CA GLU A 188 -31.75 -6.14 24.58
C GLU A 188 -31.88 -5.50 23.19
N GLN A 189 -31.49 -6.21 22.13
CA GLN A 189 -31.60 -5.72 20.75
C GLN A 189 -33.07 -5.58 20.31
N THR A 190 -33.91 -6.55 20.66
CA THR A 190 -35.35 -6.48 20.36
C THR A 190 -36.01 -5.34 21.14
N GLU A 191 -35.71 -5.17 22.42
CA GLU A 191 -36.19 -4.03 23.20
C GLU A 191 -35.69 -2.67 22.66
N ARG A 192 -34.44 -2.59 22.19
CA ARG A 192 -33.90 -1.39 21.55
C ARG A 192 -34.65 -1.09 20.25
N SER A 193 -34.90 -2.10 19.43
CA SER A 193 -35.68 -1.97 18.20
C SER A 193 -37.12 -1.49 18.48
N GLU A 194 -37.78 -2.00 19.51
CA GLU A 194 -39.11 -1.53 19.91
C GLU A 194 -39.11 -0.09 20.44
N LYS A 195 -38.07 0.30 21.19
CA LYS A 195 -37.89 1.68 21.67
C LYS A 195 -37.66 2.64 20.49
N GLU A 196 -36.86 2.24 19.51
CA GLU A 196 -36.64 2.99 18.27
C GLU A 196 -37.93 3.14 17.45
N GLN A 197 -38.74 2.09 17.34
CA GLN A 197 -40.05 2.15 16.67
C GLN A 197 -41.01 3.12 17.39
N LYS A 198 -41.00 3.14 18.73
CA LYS A 198 -41.80 4.11 19.51
C LYS A 198 -41.32 5.54 19.28
N LEU A 199 -40.00 5.77 19.24
CA LEU A 199 -39.43 7.08 18.91
C LEU A 199 -39.81 7.52 17.50
N PHE A 200 -39.78 6.60 16.54
CA PHE A 200 -40.20 6.87 15.17
C PHE A 200 -41.70 7.23 15.08
N ALA A 201 -42.56 6.53 15.83
CA ALA A 201 -43.98 6.87 15.90
C ALA A 201 -44.22 8.26 16.50
N ILE A 202 -43.51 8.61 17.59
CA ILE A 202 -43.58 9.96 18.19
C ILE A 202 -43.09 11.03 17.21
N ALA A 203 -42.01 10.76 16.48
CA ALA A 203 -41.47 11.67 15.48
C ALA A 203 -42.45 11.87 14.32
N LEU A 204 -43.15 10.81 13.88
CA LEU A 204 -44.21 10.89 12.87
C LEU A 204 -45.39 11.74 13.35
N GLU A 205 -45.87 11.53 14.57
CA GLU A 205 -46.95 12.36 15.15
C GLU A 205 -46.52 13.83 15.27
N PHE A 206 -45.26 14.09 15.62
CA PHE A 206 -44.72 15.45 15.71
C PHE A 206 -44.60 16.11 14.34
N MET A 207 -44.10 15.38 13.34
CA MET A 207 -44.08 15.83 11.94
C MET A 207 -45.48 16.12 11.43
N GLU A 208 -46.46 15.26 11.71
CA GLU A 208 -47.84 15.46 11.29
C GLU A 208 -48.44 16.74 11.92
N LYS A 209 -48.09 17.06 13.17
CA LYS A 209 -48.47 18.34 13.81
C LYS A 209 -47.80 19.53 13.13
N ILE A 210 -46.51 19.47 12.84
CA ILE A 210 -45.79 20.53 12.12
C ILE A 210 -46.41 20.76 10.73
N TYR A 211 -46.66 19.71 9.96
CA TYR A 211 -47.25 19.83 8.63
C TYR A 211 -48.70 20.31 8.67
N LYS A 212 -49.49 19.93 9.67
CA LYS A 212 -50.85 20.48 9.87
C LYS A 212 -50.81 21.96 10.22
N ASP A 213 -49.87 22.38 11.07
CA ASP A 213 -49.67 23.79 11.41
C ASP A 213 -49.18 24.59 10.18
N ASP A 214 -48.30 24.05 9.34
CA ASP A 214 -47.84 24.71 8.10
C ASP A 214 -48.93 24.82 7.02
N VAL A 215 -49.84 23.84 6.93
CA VAL A 215 -50.97 23.88 5.98
C VAL A 215 -52.06 24.85 6.45
N ILE A 216 -52.28 24.99 7.77
CA ILE A 216 -53.28 25.91 8.34
C ILE A 216 -52.72 27.34 8.45
N ASN A 217 -51.40 27.51 8.62
CA ASN A 217 -50.74 28.81 8.79
C ASN A 217 -50.03 29.30 7.52
N SER A 218 -50.72 29.17 6.37
CA SER A 218 -50.31 29.72 5.07
C SER A 218 -50.17 31.26 5.04
N ASP A 219 -50.48 31.94 6.14
CA ASP A 219 -50.24 33.38 6.34
C ASP A 219 -48.75 33.76 6.49
N ALA A 220 -47.84 32.79 6.66
CA ALA A 220 -46.40 33.04 6.80
C ALA A 220 -45.66 33.33 5.48
N ARG A 221 -46.30 33.15 4.32
CA ARG A 221 -45.79 33.62 3.03
C ARG A 221 -46.75 34.61 2.39
N LYS A 222 -46.96 35.75 3.05
CA LYS A 222 -47.50 36.92 2.34
C LYS A 222 -46.58 37.18 1.15
N PRO A 223 -47.08 37.18 -0.10
CA PRO A 223 -46.28 37.68 -1.21
C PRO A 223 -45.82 39.07 -0.81
N VAL A 224 -44.51 39.31 -0.80
CA VAL A 224 -43.99 40.66 -0.61
C VAL A 224 -44.62 41.47 -1.72
N LEU A 225 -45.55 42.35 -1.37
CA LEU A 225 -46.14 43.32 -2.29
C LEU A 225 -44.96 44.20 -2.73
N VAL A 226 -44.42 43.90 -3.89
CA VAL A 226 -43.41 44.73 -4.53
C VAL A 226 -44.12 46.05 -4.79
N ASP A 227 -43.68 47.08 -4.07
CA ASP A 227 -44.24 48.41 -4.20
C ASP A 227 -43.97 48.88 -5.65
N ASN A 228 -45.02 48.96 -6.47
CA ASN A 228 -44.89 49.26 -7.90
C ASN A 228 -44.35 50.68 -8.14
N ASP A 229 -44.48 51.54 -7.12
CA ASP A 229 -43.97 52.91 -7.09
C ASP A 229 -42.52 52.99 -6.59
N ALA A 230 -41.91 51.86 -6.19
CA ALA A 230 -40.51 51.82 -5.81
C ALA A 230 -39.61 52.18 -7.01
N VAL A 231 -38.56 52.95 -6.71
CA VAL A 231 -37.58 53.37 -7.71
C VAL A 231 -36.89 52.14 -8.31
N LYS A 232 -37.14 51.90 -9.59
CA LYS A 232 -36.50 50.82 -10.35
C LYS A 232 -35.03 51.18 -10.58
N LEU A 233 -34.16 50.67 -9.70
CA LEU A 233 -32.72 50.98 -9.65
C LEU A 233 -32.01 50.90 -11.02
N PHE A 234 -32.36 49.90 -11.83
CA PHE A 234 -31.73 49.67 -13.13
C PHE A 234 -32.35 50.45 -14.31
N GLN A 235 -33.46 51.18 -14.08
CA GLN A 235 -34.09 52.04 -15.10
C GLN A 235 -33.64 53.50 -15.00
N GLN A 236 -32.77 53.80 -14.05
CA GLN A 236 -32.17 55.13 -13.92
C GLN A 236 -31.17 55.41 -15.04
N ARG A 237 -30.88 56.70 -15.26
CA ARG A 237 -29.91 57.13 -16.28
C ARG A 237 -28.50 56.61 -15.92
N PRO A 238 -27.90 55.72 -16.72
CA PRO A 238 -26.55 55.25 -16.48
C PRO A 238 -25.53 56.35 -16.80
N LEU A 239 -24.29 56.18 -16.32
CA LEU A 239 -23.17 57.10 -16.54
C LEU A 239 -22.84 57.32 -18.03
N GLY A 240 -23.26 56.42 -18.93
CA GLY A 240 -23.18 56.59 -20.38
C GLY A 240 -21.75 56.66 -20.96
N VAL A 241 -20.72 56.45 -20.15
CA VAL A 241 -19.31 56.52 -20.55
C VAL A 241 -18.91 55.34 -21.45
N TRP A 242 -19.50 54.16 -21.24
CA TRP A 242 -19.19 52.94 -22.01
C TRP A 242 -20.28 52.65 -23.03
N LYS A 243 -19.91 52.56 -24.32
CA LYS A 243 -20.78 52.06 -25.39
C LYS A 243 -20.76 50.53 -25.35
N LYS A 244 -21.92 49.88 -25.54
CA LYS A 244 -22.00 48.41 -25.61
C LYS A 244 -21.33 47.97 -26.91
N ASN A 245 -20.27 47.17 -26.80
CA ASN A 245 -19.63 46.53 -27.94
C ASN A 245 -20.20 45.12 -28.09
N GLU A 246 -20.48 44.68 -29.31
CA GLU A 246 -21.05 43.36 -29.59
C GLU A 246 -19.99 42.25 -29.57
N ASN A 247 -18.73 42.60 -29.83
CA ASN A 247 -17.62 41.65 -29.92
C ASN A 247 -16.56 42.00 -28.89
N TYR A 248 -16.27 41.04 -28.00
CA TYR A 248 -15.20 41.13 -27.02
C TYR A 248 -14.11 40.12 -27.39
N GLU A 249 -12.89 40.59 -27.62
CA GLU A 249 -11.71 39.75 -27.79
C GLU A 249 -11.01 39.57 -26.44
N ASP A 250 -10.77 38.32 -26.03
CA ASP A 250 -10.13 38.00 -24.75
C ASP A 250 -8.60 38.03 -24.90
N PHE A 251 -8.01 39.21 -24.69
CA PHE A 251 -6.56 39.39 -24.61
C PHE A 251 -6.04 39.19 -23.18
N SER A 252 -6.37 38.06 -22.55
CA SER A 252 -5.80 37.71 -21.26
C SER A 252 -4.56 36.82 -21.41
N LEU A 253 -3.49 37.16 -20.70
CA LEU A 253 -2.36 36.25 -20.53
C LEU A 253 -2.88 34.97 -19.85
N GLY A 254 -2.58 33.81 -20.44
CA GLY A 254 -3.13 32.53 -19.97
C GLY A 254 -2.83 32.22 -18.49
N PHE A 255 -1.75 32.79 -17.92
CA PHE A 255 -1.46 32.68 -16.50
C PHE A 255 -2.53 33.36 -15.63
N TRP A 256 -2.82 34.64 -15.88
CA TRP A 256 -3.80 35.40 -15.10
C TRP A 256 -5.20 34.83 -15.25
N LYS A 257 -5.57 34.39 -16.47
CA LYS A 257 -6.84 33.69 -16.69
C LYS A 257 -6.96 32.42 -15.84
N LYS A 258 -5.91 31.59 -15.78
CA LYS A 258 -5.89 30.40 -14.92
C LYS A 258 -5.93 30.75 -13.44
N TRP A 259 -5.26 31.83 -13.04
CA TRP A 259 -5.27 32.32 -11.66
C TRP A 259 -6.68 32.78 -11.23
N ASP A 260 -7.34 33.59 -12.05
CA ASP A 260 -8.70 34.08 -11.79
C ASP A 260 -9.71 32.94 -11.78
N GLN A 261 -9.60 32.00 -12.73
CA GLN A 261 -10.41 30.77 -12.73
C GLN A 261 -10.20 29.97 -11.45
N ARG A 262 -8.96 29.81 -11.00
CA ARG A 262 -8.66 29.10 -9.74
C ARG A 262 -9.23 29.84 -8.53
N ALA A 263 -9.11 31.16 -8.47
CA ALA A 263 -9.66 31.96 -7.39
C ALA A 263 -11.20 31.84 -7.34
N ALA A 264 -11.85 31.89 -8.50
CA ALA A 264 -13.29 31.66 -8.62
C ALA A 264 -13.69 30.24 -8.19
N LEU A 265 -12.94 29.22 -8.59
CA LEU A 265 -13.17 27.82 -8.15
C LEU A 265 -13.02 27.66 -6.64
N ILE A 266 -12.01 28.29 -6.03
CA ILE A 266 -11.81 28.25 -4.58
C ILE A 266 -12.94 28.99 -3.86
N ALA A 267 -13.35 30.16 -4.35
CA ALA A 267 -14.46 30.92 -3.77
C ALA A 267 -15.76 30.10 -3.83
N ASN A 268 -16.04 29.46 -4.98
CA ASN A 268 -17.24 28.63 -5.17
C ASN A 268 -17.19 27.32 -4.37
N GLY A 269 -16.02 26.69 -4.26
CA GLY A 269 -15.82 25.42 -3.55
C GLY A 269 -15.50 25.55 -2.06
N SER A 270 -15.45 26.77 -1.52
CA SER A 270 -15.08 27.03 -0.12
C SER A 270 -16.04 26.45 0.92
N PHE A 271 -17.25 26.06 0.51
CA PHE A 271 -18.27 25.49 1.38
C PHE A 271 -18.20 23.96 1.51
N GLY A 272 -17.26 23.30 0.82
CA GLY A 272 -17.17 21.84 0.77
C GLY A 272 -18.34 21.19 0.00
N PRO A 273 -18.39 19.85 -0.08
CA PRO A 273 -19.48 19.16 -0.73
C PRO A 273 -20.78 19.37 0.04
N THR A 274 -21.83 19.76 -0.66
CA THR A 274 -23.16 20.01 -0.10
C THR A 274 -23.91 18.71 0.23
N ASN A 275 -23.54 17.61 -0.43
CA ASN A 275 -24.18 16.31 -0.33
C ASN A 275 -23.13 15.18 -0.42
N ALA A 276 -23.43 14.01 0.13
CA ALA A 276 -22.62 12.80 0.05
C ALA A 276 -22.35 12.36 -1.41
N PHE A 277 -23.30 12.56 -2.32
CA PHE A 277 -23.07 12.30 -3.75
C PHE A 277 -22.00 13.22 -4.36
N GLU A 278 -21.97 14.49 -3.94
CA GLU A 278 -20.96 15.44 -4.40
C GLU A 278 -19.58 15.05 -3.88
N GLU A 279 -19.51 14.58 -2.63
CA GLU A 279 -18.29 14.02 -2.04
C GLU A 279 -17.79 12.80 -2.82
N GLN A 280 -18.69 11.86 -3.17
CA GLN A 280 -18.34 10.70 -3.99
C GLN A 280 -17.89 11.09 -5.40
N ILE A 281 -18.53 12.09 -6.03
CA ILE A 281 -18.11 12.64 -7.32
C ILE A 281 -16.71 13.25 -7.20
N GLU A 282 -16.44 13.99 -6.12
CA GLU A 282 -15.14 14.59 -5.88
C GLU A 282 -14.06 13.52 -5.65
N TRP A 283 -14.37 12.46 -4.90
CA TRP A 283 -13.46 11.33 -4.67
C TRP A 283 -13.19 10.53 -5.94
N THR A 284 -14.21 10.32 -6.78
CA THR A 284 -14.07 9.67 -8.08
C THR A 284 -13.22 10.52 -9.02
N SER A 285 -13.47 11.83 -9.08
CA SER A 285 -12.68 12.78 -9.87
C SER A 285 -11.22 12.88 -9.42
N LYS A 286 -10.97 12.75 -8.11
CA LYS A 286 -9.62 12.68 -7.52
C LYS A 286 -8.98 11.29 -7.66
N GLY A 287 -9.70 10.28 -8.15
CA GLY A 287 -9.24 8.89 -8.26
C GLY A 287 -9.04 8.16 -6.92
N LYS A 288 -9.67 8.64 -5.84
CA LYS A 288 -9.70 7.98 -4.53
C LYS A 288 -10.72 6.85 -4.47
N GLN A 289 -11.84 7.04 -5.16
CA GLN A 289 -12.91 6.04 -5.28
C GLN A 289 -12.77 5.31 -6.63
N TRP A 290 -13.23 4.06 -6.68
CA TRP A 290 -13.28 3.29 -7.92
C TRP A 290 -14.31 3.88 -8.87
N GLU A 291 -13.98 3.86 -10.17
CA GLU A 291 -14.90 4.22 -11.23
C GLU A 291 -15.91 3.08 -11.44
N TYR A 292 -17.15 3.44 -11.73
CA TYR A 292 -18.24 2.49 -11.95
C TYR A 292 -18.70 2.52 -13.42
N PRO A 293 -19.06 1.35 -14.01
CA PRO A 293 -19.05 0.01 -13.42
C PRO A 293 -17.62 -0.51 -13.15
N ILE A 294 -17.46 -1.35 -12.13
CA ILE A 294 -16.15 -1.87 -11.71
C ILE A 294 -15.55 -2.69 -12.86
N ASP A 295 -14.40 -2.25 -13.35
CA ASP A 295 -13.57 -2.96 -14.32
C ASP A 295 -12.32 -3.49 -13.60
N ASN A 296 -12.11 -4.81 -13.66
CA ASN A 296 -10.94 -5.45 -13.05
C ASN A 296 -9.64 -5.12 -13.80
N GLU A 297 -9.74 -4.66 -15.05
CA GLU A 297 -8.60 -4.24 -15.89
C GLU A 297 -8.32 -2.73 -15.76
N PHE A 298 -9.02 -2.05 -14.85
CA PHE A 298 -8.83 -0.62 -14.63
C PHE A 298 -7.38 -0.29 -14.25
N LYS A 299 -6.77 0.64 -14.99
CA LYS A 299 -5.35 1.02 -14.85
C LYS A 299 -4.35 -0.12 -15.06
N MET A 300 -4.66 -1.08 -15.95
CA MET A 300 -3.71 -2.11 -16.40
C MET A 300 -2.44 -1.54 -17.08
N GLY A 301 -2.40 -0.24 -17.37
CA GLY A 301 -1.22 0.48 -17.82
C GLY A 301 -1.06 0.46 -19.34
N GLU A 302 0.17 0.43 -19.82
CA GLU A 302 0.48 0.43 -21.25
C GLU A 302 0.01 -0.86 -21.96
N GLU A 303 -0.12 -1.96 -21.21
CA GLU A 303 -0.50 -3.26 -21.74
C GLU A 303 -1.94 -3.31 -22.25
N ALA A 304 -2.81 -2.44 -21.74
CA ALA A 304 -4.19 -2.33 -22.23
C ALA A 304 -4.27 -1.96 -23.72
N ASN A 305 -3.24 -1.28 -24.24
CA ASN A 305 -3.16 -0.88 -25.64
C ASN A 305 -2.47 -1.94 -26.52
N VAL A 306 -1.92 -3.00 -25.94
CA VAL A 306 -1.18 -4.04 -26.66
C VAL A 306 -2.15 -5.07 -27.19
N SER A 307 -2.04 -5.39 -28.48
CA SER A 307 -2.87 -6.43 -29.10
C SER A 307 -2.43 -7.82 -28.68
N PHE A 308 -3.39 -8.76 -28.59
CA PHE A 308 -3.12 -10.18 -28.35
C PHE A 308 -2.11 -10.78 -29.35
N ILE A 309 -2.02 -10.22 -30.56
CA ILE A 309 -1.11 -10.65 -31.61
C ILE A 309 0.34 -10.65 -31.11
N ASP A 310 0.74 -9.62 -30.36
CA ASP A 310 2.11 -9.50 -29.86
C ASP A 310 2.39 -10.43 -28.67
N HIS A 311 1.35 -10.94 -27.99
CA HIS A 311 1.49 -11.97 -26.95
C HIS A 311 1.55 -13.38 -27.49
N VAL A 312 0.78 -13.67 -28.54
CA VAL A 312 0.58 -15.01 -29.08
C VAL A 312 1.60 -15.33 -30.17
N PHE A 313 1.79 -14.42 -31.14
CA PHE A 313 2.62 -14.68 -32.33
C PHE A 313 4.07 -14.20 -32.16
N LEU A 314 4.74 -14.77 -31.16
CA LEU A 314 6.13 -14.44 -30.84
C LEU A 314 7.14 -14.90 -31.91
N GLU A 315 6.75 -15.87 -32.74
CA GLU A 315 7.60 -16.43 -33.80
C GLU A 315 8.04 -15.38 -34.82
N ARG A 316 7.25 -14.32 -35.04
CA ARG A 316 7.61 -13.21 -35.93
C ARG A 316 8.92 -12.53 -35.53
N HIS A 317 9.29 -12.60 -34.24
CA HIS A 317 10.50 -11.97 -33.72
C HIS A 317 11.74 -12.86 -33.83
N LEU A 318 11.60 -14.18 -34.01
CA LEU A 318 12.72 -15.13 -34.09
C LEU A 318 13.69 -14.86 -35.27
N PRO A 319 13.22 -14.56 -36.50
CA PRO A 319 14.13 -14.31 -37.63
C PRO A 319 15.04 -13.11 -37.42
N SER A 320 14.58 -12.10 -36.67
CA SER A 320 15.37 -10.89 -36.37
C SER A 320 16.51 -11.15 -35.39
N LEU A 321 16.49 -12.28 -34.68
CA LEU A 321 17.40 -12.59 -33.57
C LEU A 321 18.57 -13.51 -33.97
N GLY A 322 18.70 -13.87 -35.25
CA GLY A 322 19.83 -14.67 -35.74
C GLY A 322 19.79 -16.16 -35.34
N ILE A 323 18.61 -16.66 -34.98
CA ILE A 323 18.41 -18.07 -34.59
C ILE A 323 18.26 -18.94 -35.85
N PRO A 324 18.89 -20.14 -35.92
CA PRO A 324 18.73 -21.04 -37.05
C PRO A 324 17.25 -21.42 -37.30
N LYS A 325 16.82 -21.44 -38.56
CA LYS A 325 15.43 -21.80 -38.94
C LYS A 325 15.12 -23.29 -38.77
N THR A 326 16.14 -24.14 -38.80
CA THR A 326 16.01 -25.60 -38.76
C THR A 326 16.97 -26.19 -37.75
N GLY A 327 16.55 -27.25 -37.07
CA GLY A 327 17.37 -27.99 -36.10
C GLY A 327 16.80 -28.00 -34.68
N PRO A 328 17.53 -28.61 -33.73
CA PRO A 328 17.05 -28.78 -32.35
C PRO A 328 16.86 -27.45 -31.62
N ILE A 329 17.68 -26.43 -31.92
CA ILE A 329 17.56 -25.09 -31.34
C ILE A 329 16.26 -24.41 -31.80
N ALA A 330 15.89 -24.56 -33.08
CA ALA A 330 14.65 -24.02 -33.62
C ALA A 330 13.43 -24.66 -32.93
N HIS A 331 13.48 -25.98 -32.73
CA HIS A 331 12.43 -26.71 -32.02
C HIS A 331 12.30 -26.28 -30.55
N PHE A 332 13.44 -26.12 -29.86
CA PHE A 332 13.47 -25.58 -28.50
C PHE A 332 12.88 -24.16 -28.43
N MET A 333 13.28 -23.27 -29.34
CA MET A 333 12.76 -21.90 -29.38
C MET A 333 11.27 -21.84 -29.70
N HIS A 334 10.75 -22.76 -30.52
CA HIS A 334 9.32 -22.89 -30.74
C HIS A 334 8.59 -23.28 -29.44
N LEU A 335 9.11 -24.22 -28.66
CA LEU A 335 8.55 -24.56 -27.34
C LEU A 335 8.60 -23.37 -26.37
N VAL A 336 9.68 -22.60 -26.37
CA VAL A 336 9.77 -21.36 -25.59
C VAL A 336 8.70 -20.36 -26.02
N CYS A 337 8.51 -20.15 -27.33
CA CYS A 337 7.47 -19.26 -27.86
C CYS A 337 6.07 -19.73 -27.46
N VAL A 338 5.78 -21.04 -27.56
CA VAL A 338 4.52 -21.63 -27.12
C VAL A 338 4.32 -21.45 -25.61
N GLY A 339 5.36 -21.67 -24.79
CA GLY A 339 5.30 -21.44 -23.35
C GLY A 339 5.03 -19.99 -22.98
N LEU A 340 5.74 -19.05 -23.61
CA LEU A 340 5.55 -17.61 -23.41
C LEU A 340 4.19 -17.14 -23.91
N SER A 341 3.66 -17.69 -25.00
CA SER A 341 2.34 -17.34 -25.53
C SER A 341 1.21 -17.64 -24.55
N LYS A 342 1.33 -18.74 -23.80
CA LYS A 342 0.35 -19.19 -22.80
C LYS A 342 0.46 -18.47 -21.46
N ASN A 343 1.43 -17.58 -21.29
CA ASN A 343 1.62 -16.85 -20.04
C ASN A 343 0.86 -15.51 -20.04
N PRO A 344 -0.18 -15.34 -19.19
CA PRO A 344 -0.91 -14.08 -19.02
C PRO A 344 -0.21 -13.10 -18.08
N TYR A 345 0.74 -13.54 -17.26
CA TYR A 345 1.38 -12.74 -16.21
C TYR A 345 2.61 -11.96 -16.68
N MET A 346 2.90 -12.00 -17.99
CA MET A 346 4.08 -11.35 -18.57
C MET A 346 3.67 -10.40 -19.68
N THR A 347 4.26 -9.20 -19.65
CA THR A 347 4.04 -8.21 -20.69
C THR A 347 4.69 -8.62 -22.01
N ALA A 348 4.16 -8.14 -23.14
CA ALA A 348 4.75 -8.38 -24.46
C ALA A 348 6.20 -7.89 -24.55
N ALA A 349 6.53 -6.78 -23.87
CA ALA A 349 7.90 -6.28 -23.78
C ALA A 349 8.83 -7.28 -23.08
N LYS A 350 8.40 -7.81 -21.93
CA LYS A 350 9.18 -8.81 -21.18
C LYS A 350 9.36 -10.10 -21.98
N LYS A 351 8.32 -10.58 -22.66
CA LYS A 351 8.42 -11.76 -23.55
C LYS A 351 9.48 -11.55 -24.64
N ARG A 352 9.54 -10.36 -25.26
CA ARG A 352 10.57 -10.01 -26.25
C ARG A 352 11.98 -9.98 -25.64
N GLU A 353 12.12 -9.48 -24.43
CA GLU A 353 13.40 -9.49 -23.70
C GLU A 353 13.89 -10.92 -23.44
N HIS A 354 13.01 -11.84 -23.04
CA HIS A 354 13.39 -13.25 -22.89
C HIS A 354 13.86 -13.89 -24.20
N LEU A 355 13.20 -13.60 -25.32
CA LEU A 355 13.65 -14.09 -26.63
C LEU A 355 15.03 -13.53 -26.99
N LYS A 356 15.28 -12.25 -26.70
CA LYS A 356 16.58 -11.63 -26.90
C LYS A 356 17.66 -12.28 -26.04
N TRP A 357 17.36 -12.58 -24.77
CA TRP A 357 18.29 -13.31 -23.91
C TRP A 357 18.66 -14.69 -24.47
N PHE A 358 17.69 -15.43 -25.03
CA PHE A 358 17.99 -16.72 -25.67
C PHE A 358 18.87 -16.57 -26.91
N ALA A 359 18.64 -15.51 -27.71
CA ALA A 359 19.48 -15.21 -28.85
C ALA A 359 20.93 -14.95 -28.45
N ASP A 360 21.13 -14.12 -27.41
CA ASP A 360 22.44 -13.81 -26.84
C ASP A 360 23.07 -15.05 -26.15
N TYR A 361 22.25 -15.93 -25.58
CA TYR A 361 22.73 -17.18 -25.00
C TYR A 361 23.24 -18.15 -26.07
N PHE A 362 22.48 -18.32 -27.16
CA PHE A 362 22.84 -19.15 -28.31
C PHE A 362 23.78 -18.42 -29.26
N ASN A 363 24.91 -17.94 -28.72
CA ASN A 363 26.03 -17.45 -29.51
C ASN A 363 26.51 -18.50 -30.54
N THR A 364 27.20 -18.03 -31.58
CA THR A 364 27.69 -18.88 -32.68
C THR A 364 28.49 -20.10 -32.23
N GLU A 365 29.22 -20.00 -31.11
CA GLU A 365 29.97 -21.10 -30.53
C GLU A 365 29.08 -22.19 -29.95
N LYS A 366 28.05 -21.80 -29.19
CA LYS A 366 27.10 -22.75 -28.60
C LYS A 366 26.23 -23.39 -29.67
N GLN A 367 25.85 -22.64 -30.71
CA GLN A 367 25.13 -23.22 -31.85
C GLN A 367 25.94 -24.34 -32.51
N LYS A 368 27.24 -24.14 -32.73
CA LYS A 368 28.14 -25.17 -33.27
C LYS A 368 28.27 -26.36 -32.33
N LEU A 369 28.36 -26.13 -31.02
CA LEU A 369 28.45 -27.20 -30.03
C LEU A 369 27.19 -28.07 -30.02
N VAL A 370 26.01 -27.45 -30.01
CA VAL A 370 24.72 -28.15 -30.04
C VAL A 370 24.58 -28.96 -31.34
N HIS A 371 25.02 -28.43 -32.47
CA HIS A 371 25.03 -29.17 -33.74
C HIS A 371 25.88 -30.45 -33.66
N LYS A 372 27.11 -30.34 -33.14
CA LYS A 372 28.01 -31.49 -32.95
C LYS A 372 27.42 -32.55 -32.02
N LEU A 373 26.83 -32.13 -30.90
CA LEU A 373 26.20 -33.05 -29.95
C LEU A 373 25.01 -33.76 -30.59
N HIS A 374 24.21 -33.03 -31.36
CA HIS A 374 23.06 -33.61 -32.04
C HIS A 374 23.47 -34.65 -33.11
N GLU A 375 24.54 -34.39 -33.88
CA GLU A 375 25.10 -35.37 -34.81
C GLU A 375 25.59 -36.63 -34.07
N GLN A 376 26.28 -36.47 -32.95
CA GLN A 376 26.75 -37.59 -32.13
C GLN A 376 25.60 -38.43 -31.58
N GLU A 377 24.52 -37.80 -31.11
CA GLU A 377 23.31 -38.50 -30.66
C GLU A 377 22.64 -39.27 -31.81
N GLN A 378 22.54 -38.68 -33.00
CA GLN A 378 21.97 -39.36 -34.16
C GLN A 378 22.79 -40.60 -34.56
N ILE A 379 24.12 -40.49 -34.55
CA ILE A 379 25.03 -41.61 -34.81
C ILE A 379 24.87 -42.70 -33.74
N ALA A 380 24.79 -42.32 -32.46
CA ALA A 380 24.58 -43.26 -31.37
C ALA A 380 23.23 -43.98 -31.46
N ALA A 381 22.16 -43.26 -31.84
CA ALA A 381 20.83 -43.82 -32.04
C ALA A 381 20.79 -44.80 -33.23
N GLN A 382 21.49 -44.49 -34.32
CA GLN A 382 21.63 -45.39 -35.48
C GLN A 382 22.44 -46.64 -35.15
N ASN A 383 23.45 -46.54 -34.29
CA ASN A 383 24.25 -47.69 -33.86
C ASN A 383 23.56 -48.56 -32.80
N ALA A 384 22.48 -48.07 -32.18
CA ALA A 384 21.70 -48.77 -31.16
C ALA A 384 20.48 -49.53 -31.74
N LEU A 385 20.12 -49.23 -32.99
CA LEU A 385 19.17 -49.97 -33.82
C LEU A 385 19.90 -51.07 -34.59
#